data_AF-A0A1G1FFR5-F1
#
_entry.id   AF-A0A1G1FFR5-F1
#
_cell.length_a   1.000
_cell.length_b   1.000
_cell.length_c   1.000
_cell.angle_alpha   90.00
_cell.angle_beta   90.00
_cell.angle_gamma   90.00
#
_symmetry.space_group_name_H-M   'P 1'
#
loop_
_entity.id
_entity.type
_entity.pdbx_description
1 polymer ?
#
loop_
_entity_poly.entity_id
_entity_poly.type
_entity_poly.pdbx_seq_one_letter_code
_entity_poly.pdbx_strand_id
1 'polypeptide(L)'
;MDWTEVLGIFVGIITIVAAIYGITQFIDWRIERKIREEPFLRKISASLHPTVIFDEGGSILYDQGAMQIINKIEINRQKDKHSLPEEIVINPKRHLAHAPLLQTLENELIDISATRGKGFEWRYRLDYQMYNDVFNDKRRFRLEVLV
;
A
#
# COMPACT_ATOMS: atom_id res chain seq x y z
N MET A 1 -41.18 -52.26 -12.24
CA MET A 1 -40.21 -51.19 -12.47
C MET A 1 -39.19 -51.76 -13.40
N ASP A 2 -39.18 -51.29 -14.63
CA ASP A 2 -38.33 -51.85 -15.67
C ASP A 2 -36.88 -51.42 -15.42
N TRP A 3 -35.93 -52.32 -15.72
CA TRP A 3 -34.51 -52.06 -15.51
C TRP A 3 -34.02 -50.79 -16.23
N THR A 4 -34.67 -50.45 -17.34
CA THR A 4 -34.46 -49.21 -18.10
C THR A 4 -34.84 -47.95 -17.32
N GLU A 5 -35.89 -47.99 -16.52
CA GLU A 5 -36.33 -46.87 -15.67
C GLU A 5 -35.33 -46.61 -14.55
N VAL A 6 -34.85 -47.67 -13.91
CA VAL A 6 -33.82 -47.59 -12.86
C VAL A 6 -32.53 -46.99 -13.42
N LEU A 7 -32.11 -47.43 -14.61
CA LEU A 7 -30.90 -46.94 -15.27
C LEU A 7 -31.04 -45.47 -15.68
N GLY A 8 -32.22 -45.06 -16.15
CA GLY A 8 -32.53 -43.67 -16.47
C GLY A 8 -32.43 -42.73 -15.25
N ILE A 9 -32.92 -43.17 -14.08
CA ILE A 9 -32.81 -42.41 -12.83
C ILE A 9 -31.34 -42.25 -12.42
N PHE A 10 -30.54 -43.31 -12.50
CA PHE A 10 -29.11 -43.25 -12.18
C PHE A 10 -28.34 -42.29 -13.09
N VAL A 11 -28.58 -42.35 -14.40
CA VAL A 11 -27.95 -41.42 -15.36
C VAL A 11 -28.37 -39.99 -15.06
N GLY A 12 -29.64 -39.73 -14.79
CA GLY A 12 -30.15 -38.40 -14.42
C GLY A 12 -29.44 -37.83 -13.19
N ILE A 13 -29.25 -38.63 -12.14
CA ILE A 13 -28.53 -38.22 -10.92
C ILE A 13 -27.07 -37.89 -11.25
N ILE A 14 -26.38 -38.74 -12.01
CA ILE A 14 -24.97 -38.53 -12.38
C ILE A 14 -24.82 -37.24 -13.21
N THR A 15 -25.73 -36.98 -14.17
CA THR A 15 -25.70 -35.76 -14.97
C THR A 15 -25.89 -34.52 -14.12
N ILE A 16 -26.81 -34.54 -13.15
CA ILE A 16 -27.04 -33.41 -12.24
C ILE A 16 -25.80 -33.15 -11.37
N VAL A 17 -25.21 -34.20 -10.79
CA VAL A 17 -23.99 -34.08 -9.98
C VAL A 17 -22.84 -33.53 -10.82
N ALA A 18 -22.63 -34.07 -12.03
CA ALA A 18 -21.59 -33.59 -12.95
C ALA A 18 -21.81 -32.14 -13.37
N ALA A 19 -23.06 -31.72 -13.60
CA ALA A 19 -23.39 -30.35 -13.93
C ALA A 19 -23.09 -29.38 -12.77
N ILE A 20 -23.45 -29.76 -11.53
CA ILE A 20 -23.14 -28.96 -10.34
C ILE A 20 -21.62 -28.80 -10.18
N TYR A 21 -20.86 -29.89 -10.27
CA TYR A 21 -19.39 -29.85 -10.20
C TYR A 21 -18.75 -29.07 -11.35
N GLY A 22 -19.29 -29.16 -12.57
CA GLY A 22 -18.80 -28.41 -13.71
C GLY A 22 -18.98 -26.90 -13.54
N ILE A 23 -20.13 -26.48 -12.98
CA ILE A 23 -20.41 -25.07 -12.70
C ILE A 23 -19.47 -24.52 -11.62
N THR A 24 -19.26 -25.26 -10.53
CA THR A 24 -18.36 -24.81 -9.46
C THR A 24 -16.93 -24.66 -9.96
N GLN A 25 -16.42 -25.65 -10.69
CA GLN A 25 -15.08 -25.60 -11.30
C GLN A 25 -14.93 -24.43 -12.29
N PHE A 26 -15.96 -24.15 -13.09
CA PHE A 26 -15.93 -23.02 -14.02
C PHE A 26 -15.90 -21.67 -13.30
N ILE A 27 -16.66 -21.52 -12.21
CA ILE A 27 -16.66 -20.32 -11.38
C ILE A 27 -15.29 -20.13 -10.73
N ASP A 28 -14.74 -21.18 -10.11
CA ASP A 28 -13.44 -21.13 -9.45
C ASP A 28 -12.33 -20.75 -10.43
N TRP A 29 -12.29 -21.38 -11.61
CA TRP A 29 -11.33 -21.04 -12.66
C TRP A 29 -11.43 -19.58 -13.10
N ARG A 30 -12.65 -19.06 -13.24
CA ARG A 30 -12.87 -17.66 -13.65
C ARG A 30 -12.47 -16.68 -12.56
N ILE A 31 -12.71 -17.02 -11.29
CA ILE A 31 -12.30 -16.21 -10.13
C ILE A 31 -10.78 -16.21 -10.02
N GLU A 32 -10.14 -17.38 -10.04
CA GLU A 32 -8.68 -17.49 -9.99
C GLU A 32 -8.00 -16.68 -11.10
N ARG A 33 -8.55 -16.74 -12.32
CA ARG A 33 -8.02 -15.98 -13.44
C ARG A 33 -8.08 -14.48 -13.17
N LYS A 34 -9.18 -13.98 -12.61
CA LYS A 34 -9.33 -12.56 -12.24
C LYS A 34 -8.44 -12.15 -11.06
N ILE A 35 -8.25 -13.01 -10.08
CA ILE A 35 -7.39 -12.71 -8.92
C ILE A 35 -5.94 -12.54 -9.35
N ARG A 36 -5.49 -13.32 -10.35
CA ARG A 36 -4.12 -13.26 -10.89
C ARG A 36 -3.88 -12.08 -11.86
N GLU A 37 -4.91 -11.32 -12.22
CA GLU A 37 -4.73 -10.13 -13.05
C GLU A 37 -3.98 -9.05 -12.26
N GLU A 38 -2.85 -8.59 -12.80
CA GLU A 38 -2.01 -7.50 -12.25
C GLU A 38 -2.81 -6.28 -11.73
N PRO A 39 -3.82 -5.73 -12.45
CA PRO A 39 -4.60 -4.60 -11.94
C PRO A 39 -5.39 -4.92 -10.67
N PHE A 40 -5.83 -6.17 -10.48
CA PHE A 40 -6.54 -6.59 -9.28
C PHE A 40 -5.58 -6.72 -8.09
N LEU A 41 -4.43 -7.37 -8.31
CA LEU A 41 -3.37 -7.47 -7.28
C LEU A 41 -2.87 -6.08 -6.86
N ARG A 42 -2.67 -5.17 -7.81
CA ARG A 42 -2.27 -3.78 -7.53
C ARG A 42 -3.32 -3.03 -6.70
N LYS A 43 -4.61 -3.30 -6.93
CA LYS A 43 -5.70 -2.69 -6.18
C LYS A 43 -5.78 -3.23 -4.75
N ILE A 44 -5.55 -4.53 -4.57
CA ILE A 44 -5.48 -5.14 -3.23
C ILE A 44 -4.25 -4.63 -2.46
N SER A 45 -3.07 -4.62 -3.07
CA SER A 45 -1.86 -4.16 -2.41
C SER A 45 -1.96 -2.71 -1.97
N ALA A 46 -2.53 -1.83 -2.82
CA ALA A 46 -2.81 -0.44 -2.49
C ALA A 46 -3.83 -0.26 -1.35
N SER A 47 -4.69 -1.26 -1.11
CA SER A 47 -5.64 -1.24 0.01
C SER A 47 -5.05 -1.80 1.30
N LEU A 48 -4.09 -2.71 1.22
CA LEU A 48 -3.46 -3.37 2.38
C LEU A 48 -2.32 -2.52 2.95
N HIS A 49 -1.48 -1.96 2.08
CA HIS A 49 -0.33 -1.13 2.46
C HIS A 49 -0.27 0.10 1.57
N PRO A 50 -1.10 1.13 1.82
CA PRO A 50 -1.04 2.37 1.08
C PRO A 50 0.33 3.03 1.31
N THR A 51 1.14 3.12 0.25
CA THR A 51 2.47 3.76 0.31
C THR A 51 2.56 4.93 -0.67
N VAL A 52 3.43 5.89 -0.36
CA VAL A 52 3.84 6.96 -1.28
C VAL A 52 5.35 7.19 -1.14
N ILE A 53 6.01 7.39 -2.28
CA ILE A 53 7.42 7.79 -2.35
C ILE A 53 7.47 9.23 -2.84
N PHE A 54 8.19 10.08 -2.11
CA PHE A 54 8.38 11.48 -2.43
C PHE A 54 9.83 11.91 -2.24
N ASP A 55 10.24 12.95 -2.96
CA ASP A 55 11.59 13.51 -2.83
C ASP A 55 11.69 14.54 -1.69
N GLU A 56 12.92 14.94 -1.34
CA GLU A 56 13.19 16.00 -0.37
C GLU A 56 12.58 17.37 -0.71
N GLY A 57 12.10 17.57 -1.94
CA GLY A 57 11.34 18.76 -2.37
C GLY A 57 9.83 18.63 -2.15
N GLY A 58 9.34 17.46 -1.77
CA GLY A 58 7.92 17.16 -1.59
C GLY A 58 7.23 16.72 -2.88
N SER A 59 7.98 16.48 -3.95
CA SER A 59 7.42 15.97 -5.21
C SER A 59 7.09 14.50 -5.03
N ILE A 60 5.86 14.12 -5.40
CA ILE A 60 5.43 12.72 -5.37
C ILE A 60 6.04 12.00 -6.57
N LEU A 61 6.89 11.00 -6.31
CA LEU A 61 7.54 10.19 -7.34
C LEU A 61 6.69 8.95 -7.67
N TYR A 62 6.01 8.40 -6.67
CA TYR A 62 5.22 7.19 -6.81
C TYR A 62 4.14 7.12 -5.73
N ASP A 63 2.91 6.72 -6.10
CA ASP A 63 1.78 6.61 -5.18
C ASP A 63 1.06 5.26 -5.36
N GLN A 64 0.96 4.50 -4.28
CA GLN A 64 0.19 3.26 -4.15
C GLN A 64 -1.06 3.45 -3.28
N GLY A 65 -1.71 4.60 -3.39
CA GLY A 65 -2.98 4.87 -2.73
C GLY A 65 -2.86 5.61 -1.39
N ALA A 66 -1.65 5.89 -0.90
CA ALA A 66 -1.48 6.66 0.32
C ALA A 66 -2.03 8.09 0.19
N MET A 67 -1.93 8.72 -1.00
CA MET A 67 -2.50 10.06 -1.21
C MET A 67 -4.04 10.10 -1.21
N GLN A 68 -4.71 8.96 -1.23
CA GLN A 68 -6.15 8.91 -0.97
C GLN A 68 -6.47 9.19 0.50
N ILE A 69 -5.52 8.90 1.40
CA ILE A 69 -5.63 9.06 2.85
C ILE A 69 -4.88 10.32 3.32
N ILE A 70 -3.78 10.67 2.67
CA ILE A 70 -2.96 11.85 2.97
C ILE A 70 -3.43 13.05 2.15
N ASN A 71 -3.64 14.18 2.82
CA ASN A 71 -4.01 15.45 2.20
C ASN A 71 -2.77 16.18 1.66
N LYS A 72 -1.73 16.28 2.49
CA LYS A 72 -0.52 17.04 2.18
C LYS A 72 0.69 16.47 2.91
N ILE A 73 1.85 16.53 2.24
CA ILE A 73 3.18 16.28 2.79
C ILE A 73 3.91 17.61 2.73
N GLU A 74 4.39 18.11 3.86
CA GLU A 74 5.18 19.35 3.95
C GLU A 74 6.59 19.02 4.40
N ILE A 75 7.58 19.66 3.79
CA ILE A 75 8.98 19.46 4.11
C ILE A 75 9.55 20.80 4.57
N ASN A 76 9.94 20.84 5.84
CA ASN A 76 10.55 22.00 6.48
C ASN A 76 12.06 21.79 6.55
N ARG A 77 12.81 22.81 6.12
CA ARG A 77 14.28 22.81 6.06
C ARG A 77 14.82 23.92 6.96
N GLN A 78 15.97 23.69 7.60
CA GLN A 78 16.67 24.76 8.31
C GLN A 78 17.17 25.81 7.31
N LYS A 79 17.13 27.08 7.72
CA LYS A 79 17.65 28.19 6.91
C LYS A 79 19.18 28.23 6.83
N ASP A 80 19.85 27.73 7.87
CA ASP A 80 21.29 27.98 8.08
C ASP A 80 22.19 26.75 7.91
N LYS A 81 21.62 25.54 7.84
CA LYS A 81 22.34 24.30 7.53
C LYS A 81 21.87 23.77 6.19
N HIS A 82 22.83 23.33 5.38
CA HIS A 82 22.70 22.59 4.13
C HIS A 82 21.30 21.97 3.92
N SER A 83 20.74 22.20 2.73
CA SER A 83 19.50 21.74 2.02
C SER A 83 18.62 20.58 2.54
N LEU A 84 18.89 20.01 3.69
CA LEU A 84 18.28 18.82 4.25
C LEU A 84 16.92 19.13 4.89
N PRO A 85 15.95 18.22 4.73
CA PRO A 85 14.75 18.20 5.56
C PRO A 85 15.10 18.08 7.05
N GLU A 86 14.63 19.02 7.88
CA GLU A 86 14.70 18.90 9.34
C GLU A 86 13.42 18.25 9.88
N GLU A 87 12.28 18.64 9.30
CA GLU A 87 10.97 18.17 9.72
C GLU A 87 10.14 17.84 8.47
N ILE A 88 9.46 16.69 8.52
CA ILE A 88 8.44 16.31 7.56
C ILE A 88 7.10 16.29 8.28
N VAL A 89 6.13 17.04 7.77
CA VAL A 89 4.78 17.12 8.35
C VAL A 89 3.80 16.45 7.42
N ILE A 90 3.14 15.42 7.94
CA ILE A 90 2.11 14.66 7.24
C ILE A 90 0.75 15.13 7.73
N ASN A 91 -0.10 15.53 6.79
CA ASN A 91 -1.46 15.96 7.03
C ASN A 91 -2.44 14.91 6.48
N PRO A 92 -2.98 14.02 7.31
CA PRO A 92 -4.03 13.08 6.90
C PRO A 92 -5.36 13.78 6.63
N LYS A 93 -6.17 13.23 5.72
CA LYS A 93 -7.56 13.66 5.46
C LYS A 93 -8.53 13.24 6.57
N ARG A 94 -8.14 12.25 7.37
CA ARG A 94 -8.91 11.69 8.49
C ARG A 94 -7.98 11.31 9.63
N HIS A 95 -8.52 11.15 10.84
CA HIS A 95 -7.74 10.69 11.97
C HIS A 95 -7.08 9.32 11.68
N LEU A 96 -5.78 9.23 11.91
CA LEU A 96 -5.00 7.99 11.89
C LEU A 96 -4.62 7.64 13.32
N ALA A 97 -4.95 6.44 13.79
CA ALA A 97 -4.66 6.03 15.17
C ALA A 97 -3.15 5.96 15.44
N HIS A 98 -2.39 5.50 14.45
CA HIS A 98 -0.94 5.37 14.51
C HIS A 98 -0.24 6.36 13.57
N ALA A 99 1.02 6.66 13.87
CA ALA A 99 1.87 7.40 12.97
C ALA A 99 2.11 6.54 11.72
N PRO A 100 1.93 7.08 10.51
CA PRO A 100 2.46 6.45 9.30
C PRO A 100 3.94 6.10 9.48
N LEU A 101 4.40 5.03 8.86
CA LEU A 101 5.80 4.67 8.87
C LEU A 101 6.53 5.54 7.84
N LEU A 102 7.48 6.35 8.29
CA LEU A 102 8.35 7.14 7.44
C LEU A 102 9.74 6.52 7.42
N GLN A 103 10.28 6.28 6.22
CA GLN A 103 11.60 5.71 6.02
C GLN A 103 12.35 6.48 4.94
N THR A 104 13.66 6.62 5.10
CA THR A 104 14.55 7.01 4.00
C THR A 104 14.79 5.81 3.09
N LEU A 105 14.86 6.03 1.78
CA LEU A 105 15.25 5.01 0.81
C LEU A 105 16.75 5.00 0.52
N GLU A 106 17.46 5.99 1.05
CA GLU A 106 18.91 6.11 0.88
C GLU A 106 19.65 5.45 2.06
N ASN A 107 20.90 5.07 1.84
CA ASN A 107 21.73 4.44 2.86
C ASN A 107 22.32 5.47 3.82
N GLU A 108 21.45 6.19 4.53
CA GLU A 108 21.80 7.25 5.48
C GLU A 108 21.47 6.82 6.91
N LEU A 109 22.36 7.16 7.86
CA LEU A 109 22.11 7.02 9.28
C LEU A 109 21.28 8.22 9.76
N ILE A 110 19.96 8.07 9.67
CA ILE A 110 18.98 9.05 10.14
C ILE A 110 18.14 8.42 11.25
N ASP A 111 18.07 9.11 12.38
CA ASP A 111 17.06 8.84 13.40
C ASP A 111 15.79 9.65 13.08
N ILE A 112 14.66 8.96 12.97
CA ILE A 112 13.37 9.55 12.61
C ILE A 112 12.43 9.37 13.79
N SER A 113 12.06 10.49 14.42
CA SER A 113 11.13 10.49 15.54
C SER A 113 9.78 11.09 15.16
N ALA A 114 8.70 10.38 15.44
CA ALA A 114 7.34 10.80 15.11
C ALA A 114 6.63 11.39 16.35
N THR A 115 5.97 12.53 16.16
CA THR A 115 5.19 13.21 17.20
C THR A 115 3.84 13.67 16.66
N ARG A 116 2.85 13.81 17.54
CA ARG A 116 1.54 14.37 17.17
C ARG A 116 1.62 15.88 17.00
N GLY A 117 1.14 16.37 15.86
CA GLY A 117 0.99 17.79 15.58
C GLY A 117 -0.42 18.32 15.91
N LYS A 118 -0.81 19.43 15.26
CA LYS A 118 -2.13 20.02 15.45
C LYS A 118 -3.17 19.24 14.64
N GLY A 119 -4.35 19.02 15.23
CA GLY A 119 -5.44 18.30 14.55
C GLY A 119 -5.08 16.84 14.26
N PHE A 120 -4.99 16.47 12.98
CA PHE A 120 -4.63 15.11 12.55
C PHE A 120 -3.17 14.97 12.12
N GLU A 121 -2.38 16.03 12.24
CA GLU A 121 -0.98 16.06 11.81
C GLU A 121 -0.10 15.03 12.53
N TRP A 122 0.85 14.49 11.76
CA TRP A 122 2.01 13.77 12.26
C TRP A 122 3.27 14.51 11.84
N ARG A 123 4.17 14.77 12.79
CA ARG A 123 5.41 15.51 12.59
C ARG A 123 6.58 14.57 12.81
N TYR A 124 7.46 14.51 11.83
CA TYR A 124 8.66 13.67 11.86
C TYR A 124 9.86 14.57 11.95
N ARG A 125 10.67 14.42 13.00
CA ARG A 125 11.96 15.08 13.12
C ARG A 125 13.04 14.13 12.63
N LEU A 126 13.92 14.64 11.77
CA LEU A 126 15.03 13.91 11.18
C LEU A 126 16.33 14.35 11.85
N ASP A 127 17.02 13.43 12.51
CA ASP A 127 18.33 13.66 13.13
C ASP A 127 19.41 12.85 12.38
N TYR A 128 20.32 13.55 11.71
CA TYR A 128 21.31 12.96 10.82
C TYR A 128 22.61 12.69 11.60
N GLN A 129 22.93 11.42 11.81
CA GLN A 129 24.12 11.03 12.60
C GLN A 129 25.42 10.99 11.78
N MET A 130 25.33 10.76 10.47
CA MET A 130 26.47 10.85 9.55
C MET A 130 26.11 11.73 8.36
N TYR A 131 26.67 12.94 8.35
CA TYR A 131 26.59 13.84 7.23
C TYR A 131 27.84 13.65 6.36
N ASN A 132 27.74 12.82 5.32
CA ASN A 132 28.74 12.84 4.25
C ASN A 132 28.35 13.97 3.29
N ASP A 133 29.18 15.01 3.20
CA ASP A 133 29.06 16.15 2.27
C ASP A 133 29.03 15.76 0.77
N VAL A 134 29.12 14.46 0.46
CA VAL A 134 29.24 13.90 -0.90
C VAL A 134 27.92 13.29 -1.40
N PHE A 135 26.81 13.41 -0.66
CA PHE A 135 25.52 12.96 -1.17
C PHE A 135 24.93 13.96 -2.18
N ASN A 136 25.23 13.72 -3.45
CA ASN A 136 24.73 14.47 -4.60
C ASN A 136 23.42 13.89 -5.16
N ASP A 137 22.87 12.85 -4.52
CA ASP A 137 21.60 12.23 -4.91
C ASP A 137 20.42 12.85 -4.19
N LYS A 138 19.32 13.02 -4.94
CA LYS A 138 18.04 13.50 -4.40
C LYS A 138 17.53 12.49 -3.38
N ARG A 139 17.41 12.87 -2.12
CA ARG A 139 16.86 11.99 -1.08
C ARG A 139 15.41 11.68 -1.36
N ARG A 140 15.07 10.42 -1.16
CA ARG A 140 13.70 9.92 -1.31
C ARG A 140 13.24 9.32 0.00
N PHE A 141 11.99 9.59 0.31
CA PHE A 141 11.31 9.10 1.49
C PHE A 141 10.14 8.22 1.07
N ARG A 142 9.94 7.13 1.80
CA ARG A 142 8.74 6.30 1.71
C ARG A 142 7.89 6.58 2.94
N LEU A 143 6.63 6.89 2.70
CA LEU A 143 5.59 6.96 3.72
C LEU A 143 4.60 5.82 3.51
N GLU A 144 4.39 5.01 4.53
CA GLU A 144 3.43 3.92 4.55
C GLU A 144 2.35 4.21 5.59
N VAL A 145 1.09 4.16 5.18
CA VAL A 145 -0.04 4.36 6.09
C VAL A 145 -0.42 3.01 6.68
N LEU A 146 -0.35 2.92 8.01
CA LEU A 146 -0.85 1.75 8.76
C LEU A 146 -2.38 1.87 8.85
N VAL A 147 -3.09 0.97 8.17
CA VAL A 147 -4.57 0.93 8.11
C VAL A 147 -5.12 0.00 9.18
#